data_AF-A0A1Y3BTG1-F1
#
_entry.id   AF-A0A1Y3BTG1-F1
#
_cell.length_a   1.000
_cell.length_b   1.000
_cell.length_c   1.000
_cell.angle_alpha   90.00
_cell.angle_beta   90.00
_cell.angle_gamma   90.00
#
_symmetry.space_group_name_H-M   'P 1'
#
loop_
_entity.id
_entity.type
_entity.pdbx_description
1 polymer ?
#
loop_
_entity_poly.entity_id
_entity_poly.type
_entity_poly.pdbx_seq_one_letter_code
_entity_poly.pdbx_strand_id
1 'polypeptide(L)' 'MNPYNVSNQLELWPLYDEIQQKYISFDNKINIEDHYLAHRLSYWFNLLPQLHKQGDSDLKVHHLLEVTMSCCFT' A
#
# COMPACT_ATOMS: atom_id res chain seq x y z
N MET A 1 14.12 -9.12 47.60
CA MET A 1 13.86 -9.66 46.25
C MET A 1 12.48 -9.18 45.83
N ASN A 2 12.38 -8.43 44.73
CA ASN A 2 11.16 -7.73 44.34
C ASN A 2 10.27 -8.65 43.46
N PRO A 3 9.00 -8.91 43.79
CA PRO A 3 8.15 -9.90 43.11
C PRO A 3 7.57 -9.46 41.76
N TYR A 4 7.96 -8.31 41.20
CA TYR A 4 7.43 -7.81 39.93
C TYR A 4 8.14 -8.35 38.66
N ASN A 5 9.07 -9.30 38.81
CA ASN A 5 9.68 -9.99 37.66
C ASN A 5 8.80 -11.16 37.17
N VAL A 6 7.52 -10.88 36.90
CA VAL A 6 6.67 -11.77 36.12
C VAL A 6 6.63 -11.20 34.71
N SER A 7 7.26 -11.91 33.78
CA SER A 7 7.41 -11.62 32.35
C SER A 7 6.23 -10.86 31.72
N ASN A 8 6.28 -9.54 31.73
CA ASN A 8 5.43 -8.71 30.88
C ASN A 8 6.13 -8.56 29.53
N GLN A 9 6.14 -9.60 28.71
CA GLN A 9 6.58 -9.45 27.30
C GLN A 9 5.60 -8.63 26.44
N LEU A 10 4.51 -8.14 27.04
CA LEU A 10 3.66 -7.06 26.51
C LEU A 10 4.10 -5.73 27.15
N GLU A 11 5.36 -5.35 26.97
CA GLU A 11 5.83 -4.02 27.37
C GLU A 11 5.17 -2.98 26.45
N LEU A 12 4.06 -2.40 26.92
CA LEU A 12 3.42 -1.16 26.43
C LEU A 12 3.09 -1.11 24.92
N TRP A 13 1.80 -1.05 24.55
CA TRP A 13 1.36 -0.76 23.17
C TRP A 13 2.07 0.50 22.64
N PRO A 14 2.99 0.39 21.67
CA PRO A 14 3.75 1.53 21.19
C PRO A 14 2.86 2.41 20.30
N LEU A 15 3.01 3.73 20.40
CA LEU A 15 2.34 4.64 19.48
C LEU A 15 2.78 4.32 18.04
N TYR A 16 1.82 4.33 17.11
CA TYR A 16 2.13 4.18 15.70
C TYR A 16 2.85 5.44 15.20
N ASP A 17 4.00 5.25 14.55
CA ASP A 17 4.72 6.29 13.82
C ASP A 17 4.96 5.85 12.36
N GLU A 18 5.19 6.81 11.47
CA GLU A 18 5.33 6.55 10.04
C GLU A 18 6.58 5.75 9.68
N ILE A 19 7.60 5.76 10.54
CA ILE A 19 8.89 5.11 10.30
C ILE A 19 8.85 3.66 10.77
N GLN A 20 8.41 3.39 12.00
CA GLN A 20 8.40 2.03 12.55
C GLN A 20 7.10 1.29 12.29
N GLN A 21 5.98 2.00 12.10
CA GLN A 21 4.67 1.44 11.75
C GLN A 21 4.26 0.25 12.62
N LYS A 22 4.59 0.31 13.92
CA LYS A 22 4.36 -0.80 14.85
C LYS A 22 2.88 -1.01 15.13
N TYR A 23 2.46 -2.26 15.17
CA TYR A 23 1.09 -2.66 15.46
C TYR A 23 1.04 -3.90 16.34
N ILE A 24 -0.12 -4.16 16.95
CA ILE A 24 -0.38 -5.38 17.71
C ILE A 24 -1.06 -6.40 16.80
N SER A 25 -0.45 -7.57 16.64
CA SER A 25 -1.10 -8.74 16.05
C SER A 25 -1.84 -9.53 17.13
N PHE A 26 -3.07 -9.95 16.82
CA PHE A 26 -3.94 -10.77 17.66
C PHE A 26 -4.15 -12.18 17.09
N ASP A 27 -3.12 -12.76 16.46
CA ASP A 27 -3.18 -14.13 15.97
C ASP A 27 -3.14 -15.14 17.14
N ASN A 28 -2.29 -16.17 17.06
CA ASN A 28 -2.20 -17.19 18.11
C ASN A 28 -1.53 -16.69 19.40
N LYS A 29 -0.80 -15.56 19.33
CA LYS A 29 -0.17 -14.87 20.46
C LYS A 29 -0.19 -13.37 20.18
N ILE A 30 -0.38 -12.58 21.24
CA ILE A 30 -0.30 -11.11 21.14
C ILE A 30 1.17 -10.73 20.95
N ASN A 31 1.49 -10.19 19.78
CA ASN A 31 2.85 -9.76 19.43
C ASN A 31 2.84 -8.33 18.90
N ILE A 32 3.93 -7.61 19.10
CA ILE A 32 4.19 -6.34 18.42
C ILE A 32 4.94 -6.64 17.12
N GLU A 33 4.35 -6.26 15.99
CA GLU A 33 4.92 -6.39 14.66
C GLU A 33 5.08 -5.02 14.01
N ASP A 34 5.76 -4.94 12.87
CA ASP A 34 5.97 -3.72 12.11
C ASP A 34 5.49 -3.86 10.66
N HIS A 35 5.28 -2.73 9.97
CA HIS A 35 5.05 -2.67 8.53
C HIS A 35 3.92 -3.58 8.01
N TYR A 36 2.73 -3.49 8.64
CA TYR A 36 1.57 -4.30 8.27
C TYR A 36 1.34 -4.34 6.75
N LEU A 37 1.53 -5.51 6.14
CA LEU A 37 1.36 -5.74 4.71
C LEU A 37 2.07 -4.72 3.80
N ALA A 38 3.21 -4.14 4.22
CA ALA A 38 3.83 -3.01 3.53
C ALA A 38 4.06 -3.22 2.03
N HIS A 39 4.39 -4.44 1.60
CA HIS A 39 4.51 -4.76 0.18
C HIS A 39 3.18 -4.59 -0.59
N ARG A 40 2.07 -5.13 -0.06
CA ARG A 40 0.75 -4.99 -0.68
C ARG A 40 0.27 -3.55 -0.60
N LEU A 41 0.45 -2.88 0.53
CA LEU A 41 0.06 -1.48 0.69
C LEU A 41 0.85 -0.57 -0.25
N SER A 42 2.15 -0.78 -0.41
CA SER A 42 2.97 -0.02 -1.36
C SER A 42 2.49 -0.22 -2.81
N TYR A 43 2.11 -1.45 -3.17
CA TYR A 43 1.48 -1.72 -4.46
C TYR A 43 0.22 -0.87 -4.66
N TRP A 44 -0.70 -0.86 -3.69
CA TRP A 44 -1.97 -0.15 -3.80
C TRP A 44 -1.84 1.37 -3.70
N PHE A 45 -0.97 1.89 -2.83
CA PHE A 45 -0.85 3.34 -2.58
C PHE A 45 0.12 4.04 -3.52
N ASN A 46 1.17 3.35 -3.96
CA ASN A 46 2.22 3.98 -4.78
C ASN A 46 2.15 3.50 -6.23
N LEU A 47 2.10 2.19 -6.47
CA LEU A 47 2.25 1.65 -7.82
C LEU A 47 0.97 1.74 -8.65
N LEU A 48 -0.15 1.27 -8.12
CA LEU A 48 -1.43 1.25 -8.85
C LEU A 48 -1.88 2.65 -9.29
N PRO A 49 -1.77 3.72 -8.47
CA PRO A 49 -2.09 5.07 -8.90
C PRO A 49 -1.17 5.58 -10.01
N GLN A 50 0.10 5.16 -10.04
CA GLN A 50 1.02 5.50 -11.14
C GLN A 50 0.60 4.82 -12.44
N LEU A 51 0.25 3.54 -12.39
CA LEU A 51 -0.24 2.79 -13.55
C LEU A 51 -1.55 3.36 -14.10
N HIS A 52 -2.50 3.71 -13.22
CA HIS A 52 -3.77 4.30 -13.63
C HIS A 52 -3.56 5.66 -14.33
N LYS A 53 -2.65 6.50 -13.83
CA LYS A 53 -2.31 7.79 -14.44
C LYS A 53 -1.66 7.62 -15.82
N GLN A 54 -0.75 6.65 -15.98
CA GLN A 54 -0.12 6.36 -17.27
C GLN A 54 -1.13 5.82 -18.30
N GLY A 55 -2.07 4.98 -17.87
CA GLY A 55 -3.14 4.47 -18.73
C GLY A 55 -4.04 5.59 -19.29
N ASP A 56 -4.42 6.58 -18.48
CA ASP A 56 -5.28 7.67 -18.95
C ASP A 56 -4.54 8.68 -19.85
N SER A 57 -3.21 8.81 -19.74
CA SER A 57 -2.43 9.69 -20.63
C SER A 57 -2.18 9.08 -22.01
N ASP A 58 -1.87 7.78 -22.11
CA ASP A 58 -1.59 7.14 -23.40
C ASP A 58 -2.85 6.78 -24.19
N LEU A 59 -3.96 6.46 -23.51
CA LEU A 59 -5.25 6.21 -24.18
C LEU A 59 -5.82 7.48 -24.86
N LYS A 60 -5.49 8.67 -24.36
CA LYS A 60 -5.87 9.95 -24.99
C LYS A 60 -5.05 10.27 -26.25
N VAL A 61 -3.82 9.76 -26.34
CA VAL A 61 -2.96 9.96 -27.52
C VAL A 61 -3.34 8.99 -28.65
N HIS A 62 -3.82 7.79 -28.32
CA HIS A 62 -4.24 6.81 -29.33
C HIS A 62 -5.56 7.15 -30.04
N HIS A 63 -6.45 7.94 -29.44
CA HIS A 63 -7.68 8.42 -30.11
C HIS A 63 -7.47 9.65 -31.03
N LEU A 64 -6.28 10.25 -31.05
CA LEU A 64 -5.98 11.44 -31.86
C LEU A 64 -5.39 11.14 -33.24
N LEU A 65 -5.20 9.86 -33.60
CA LEU A 65 -4.60 9.46 -34.88
C LEU A 65 -5.61 8.95 -35.94
N GLU A 66 -6.92 9.06 -35.71
CA GLU A 66 -7.93 8.48 -36.62
C GLU A 66 -8.98 9.48 -37.14
N VAL A 67 -8.62 10.76 -37.34
CA VAL A 67 -9.55 11.76 -37.95
C VAL A 67 -8.97 12.49 -39.17
N THR A 68 -7.85 12.03 -39.73
CA THR A 68 -7.40 12.50 -41.05
C THR A 68 -7.13 11.33 -41.97
N MET A 69 -8.19 10.83 -42.61
CA MET A 69 -8.26 10.63 -44.06
C MET A 69 -9.61 10.02 -44.43
N SER A 70 -10.51 10.91 -44.86
CA SER A 70 -11.60 10.60 -45.78
C SER A 70 -11.05 9.81 -46.97
N CYS A 71 -11.54 8.59 -47.22
CA CYS A 71 -11.90 8.17 -48.58
C CYS A 71 -12.64 6.81 -48.64
N CYS A 72 -13.78 6.86 -49.33
CA CYS A 72 -14.39 5.82 -50.17
C CYS A 72 -15.17 4.67 -49.49
N PHE A 73 -16.49 4.87 -49.35
CA PHE A 73 -17.49 3.82 -49.54
C PHE A 73 -18.61 4.33 -50.46
N THR A 74 -18.58 3.87 -51.72
CA THR A 74 -19.76 3.56 -52.55
C THR A 74 -19.63 2.10 -52.94
#